data_AF-A0A969E3R1-F1
#
_entry.id   AF-A0A969E3R1-F1
#
_cell.length_a   1.000
_cell.length_b   1.000
_cell.length_c   1.000
_cell.angle_alpha   90.00
_cell.angle_beta   90.00
_cell.angle_gamma   90.00
#
_symmetry.space_group_name_H-M   'P 1'
#
loop_
_entity.id
_entity.type
_entity.pdbx_description
1 polymer ?
#
loop_
_entity_poly.entity_id
_entity_poly.type
_entity_poly.pdbx_seq_one_letter_code
_entity_poly.pdbx_strand_id
1 'polypeptide(L)'
;MSKDYLALYNFGFALSQGLPQFTPNTIRQVTIDISLRGNGHEQTFSGRVIGFSDRINSILVPPNFMTFANNQFGDQPDAGVSRLLVKVKNPFDKRFTKFFIRKKLRT
;
A
#
# COMPACT_ATOMS: atom_id res chain seq x y z
N MET A 1 3.19 -0.51 -5.73
CA MET A 1 3.74 0.70 -5.07
C MET A 1 3.31 1.95 -5.84
N SER A 2 3.17 3.12 -5.20
CA SER A 2 2.98 4.39 -5.92
C SER A 2 4.19 4.73 -6.82
N LYS A 3 3.96 5.34 -7.99
CA LYS A 3 5.06 5.92 -8.79
C LYS A 3 5.79 7.04 -8.05
N ASP A 4 5.08 7.78 -7.20
CA ASP A 4 5.65 8.90 -6.43
C ASP A 4 6.75 8.44 -5.48
N TYR A 5 6.63 7.24 -4.89
CA TYR A 5 7.67 6.69 -4.03
C TYR A 5 8.96 6.35 -4.80
N LEU A 6 8.83 5.85 -6.04
CA LEU A 6 10.01 5.60 -6.88
C LEU A 6 10.69 6.92 -7.27
N ALA A 7 9.90 7.95 -7.58
CA ALA A 7 10.42 9.29 -7.84
C ALA A 7 11.12 9.89 -6.61
N LEU A 8 10.52 9.75 -5.43
CA LEU A 8 11.12 10.21 -4.17
C LEU A 8 12.45 9.52 -3.89
N TYR A 9 12.54 8.21 -4.11
CA TYR A 9 13.81 7.49 -3.99
C TYR A 9 14.83 8.02 -5.01
N ASN A 10 14.50 8.07 -6.29
CA ASN A 10 15.45 8.43 -7.35
C ASN A 10 15.97 9.87 -7.22
N PHE A 11 15.06 10.83 -6.99
CA PHE A 11 15.37 12.26 -7.05
C PHE A 11 15.56 12.89 -5.67
N GLY A 12 14.94 12.34 -4.63
CA GLY A 12 15.00 12.84 -3.27
C GLY A 12 16.09 12.20 -2.40
N PHE A 13 16.57 11.00 -2.75
CA PHE A 13 17.51 10.26 -1.92
C PHE A 13 18.73 9.74 -2.70
N ALA A 14 18.51 8.93 -3.74
CA ALA A 14 19.58 8.18 -4.41
C ALA A 14 20.69 9.08 -4.95
N LEU A 15 20.30 10.19 -5.60
CA LEU A 15 21.25 11.18 -6.14
C LEU A 15 22.18 11.78 -5.07
N SER A 16 21.66 12.11 -3.89
CA SER A 16 22.47 12.73 -2.82
C SER A 16 23.41 11.73 -2.13
N GLN A 17 23.08 10.44 -2.20
CA GLN A 17 23.85 9.36 -1.60
C GLN A 17 24.75 8.62 -2.60
N GLY A 18 24.80 9.05 -3.87
CA GLY A 18 25.56 8.36 -4.92
C GLY A 18 25.04 6.96 -5.24
N LEU A 19 23.78 6.66 -4.88
CA LEU A 19 23.14 5.36 -5.09
C LEU A 19 22.51 5.27 -6.50
N PRO A 20 22.35 4.06 -7.06
CA PRO A 20 21.73 3.89 -8.37
C PRO A 20 20.26 4.31 -8.35
N GLN A 21 19.83 4.95 -9.43
CA GLN A 21 18.42 5.19 -9.72
C GLN A 21 17.82 3.97 -10.41
N PHE A 22 16.51 3.78 -10.22
CA PHE A 22 15.78 2.69 -10.84
C PHE A 22 14.65 3.17 -11.74
N THR A 23 14.47 2.47 -12.86
CA THR A 23 13.27 2.59 -13.69
C THR A 23 12.16 1.67 -13.14
N PRO A 24 10.90 1.85 -13.57
CA PRO A 24 9.81 0.92 -13.19
C PRO A 24 10.06 -0.55 -13.56
N ASN A 25 10.97 -0.83 -14.49
CA ASN A 25 11.33 -2.19 -14.86
C ASN A 25 12.49 -2.71 -14.00
N THR A 26 13.53 -1.91 -13.77
CA THR A 26 14.72 -2.36 -13.02
C THR A 26 14.44 -2.52 -11.53
N ILE A 27 13.60 -1.67 -10.93
CA ILE A 27 13.20 -1.79 -9.52
C ILE A 27 12.45 -3.10 -9.21
N ARG A 28 11.86 -3.77 -10.20
CA ARG A 28 11.19 -5.07 -10.01
C ARG A 28 12.17 -6.21 -9.73
N GLN A 29 13.42 -6.04 -10.14
CA GLN A 29 14.51 -6.99 -9.94
C GLN A 29 15.15 -6.80 -8.56
N VAL A 30 14.99 -5.62 -7.97
CA VAL A 30 15.48 -5.31 -6.63
C VAL A 30 14.67 -6.09 -5.61
N THR A 31 15.40 -6.78 -4.74
CA THR A 31 14.83 -7.45 -3.58
C THR A 31 14.92 -6.50 -2.39
N ILE A 32 13.81 -6.33 -1.69
CA ILE A 32 13.63 -5.38 -0.59
C ILE A 32 13.33 -6.18 0.67
N ASP A 33 14.08 -5.91 1.73
CA ASP A 33 13.79 -6.49 3.04
C ASP A 33 12.70 -5.67 3.75
N ILE A 34 11.68 -6.37 4.23
CA ILE A 34 10.50 -5.82 4.89
C ILE A 34 10.47 -6.39 6.31
N SER A 35 10.83 -5.57 7.28
CA SER A 35 10.71 -5.94 8.69
C SER A 35 9.30 -5.65 9.21
N LEU A 36 8.64 -6.70 9.71
CA LEU A 36 7.38 -6.59 10.45
C LEU A 36 7.65 -6.76 11.93
N ARG A 37 6.98 -5.94 12.76
CA ARG A 37 7.04 -5.98 14.21
C ARG A 37 5.64 -5.76 14.79
N GLY A 38 5.29 -6.53 15.81
CA GLY A 38 4.00 -6.44 16.51
C GLY A 38 3.73 -7.68 17.35
N ASN A 39 2.89 -7.58 18.37
CA ASN A 39 2.57 -8.67 19.31
C ASN A 39 3.81 -9.42 19.86
N GLY A 40 4.90 -8.69 20.16
CA GLY A 40 6.15 -9.28 20.64
C GLY A 40 6.96 -10.08 19.60
N HIS A 41 6.48 -10.16 18.36
CA HIS A 41 7.16 -10.81 17.25
C HIS A 41 7.88 -9.79 16.37
N GLU A 42 9.02 -10.19 15.83
CA GLU A 42 9.74 -9.48 14.78
C GLU A 42 10.18 -10.50 13.72
N GLN A 43 9.92 -10.18 12.45
CA GLN A 43 10.35 -11.01 11.34
C GLN A 43 10.63 -10.16 10.10
N THR A 44 11.70 -10.50 9.39
CA THR A 44 12.04 -9.88 8.10
C THR A 44 11.60 -10.77 6.95
N PHE A 45 10.97 -10.16 5.96
CA PHE A 45 10.51 -10.80 4.73
C PHE A 45 11.23 -10.20 3.54
N SER A 46 11.50 -11.04 2.56
CA SER A 46 12.06 -10.59 1.29
C SER A 46 10.94 -10.31 0.29
N GLY A 47 10.83 -9.08 -0.17
CA GLY A 47 9.78 -8.59 -1.07
C GLY A 47 10.33 -8.06 -2.38
N ARG A 48 9.44 -7.92 -3.38
CA ARG A 48 9.76 -7.30 -4.67
C ARG A 48 8.59 -6.44 -5.16
N VAL A 49 8.89 -5.42 -5.95
CA VAL A 49 7.85 -4.60 -6.57
C VAL A 49 7.28 -5.31 -7.79
N ILE A 50 6.02 -5.75 -7.72
CA ILE A 50 5.34 -6.43 -8.84
C ILE A 50 4.53 -5.49 -9.73
N GLY A 51 4.28 -4.26 -9.29
CA GLY A 51 3.46 -3.31 -10.03
C GLY A 51 3.38 -1.92 -9.40
N PHE A 52 2.91 -0.98 -10.21
CA PHE A 52 2.77 0.43 -9.86
C PHE A 52 1.32 0.89 -9.89
N SER A 53 1.00 1.86 -9.04
CA SER A 53 -0.27 2.58 -9.06
C SER A 53 -0.01 4.06 -9.29
N ASP A 54 -0.79 4.64 -10.19
CA ASP A 54 -0.82 6.08 -10.46
C ASP A 54 -1.93 6.78 -9.66
N ARG A 55 -2.73 6.00 -8.92
CA ARG A 55 -3.99 6.46 -8.32
C ARG A 55 -4.00 6.38 -6.80
N ILE A 56 -3.14 5.55 -6.22
CA ILE A 56 -3.11 5.28 -4.78
C ILE A 56 -1.69 5.53 -4.31
N ASN A 57 -1.52 6.59 -3.52
CA ASN A 57 -0.25 6.91 -2.89
C ASN A 57 -0.01 6.01 -1.66
N SER A 58 0.24 4.72 -1.92
CA SER A 58 0.49 3.73 -0.87
C SER A 58 1.33 2.56 -1.38
N ILE A 59 1.93 1.82 -0.45
CA ILE A 59 2.56 0.52 -0.69
C ILE A 59 1.50 -0.54 -0.41
N LEU A 60 1.08 -1.23 -1.47
CA LEU A 60 0.10 -2.31 -1.37
C LEU A 60 0.80 -3.65 -1.36
N VAL A 61 0.29 -4.54 -0.52
CA VAL A 61 0.72 -5.93 -0.39
C VAL A 61 -0.42 -6.87 -0.81
N PRO A 62 -0.13 -8.13 -1.17
CA PRO A 62 -1.15 -9.13 -1.44
C PRO A 62 -2.13 -9.31 -0.26
N PRO A 63 -3.43 -9.57 -0.51
CA PRO A 63 -4.42 -9.74 0.57
C PRO A 63 -4.09 -10.88 1.54
N ASN A 64 -3.59 -12.00 1.04
CA ASN A 64 -3.16 -13.13 1.86
C ASN A 64 -2.02 -12.76 2.83
N PHE A 65 -1.09 -11.90 2.40
CA PHE A 65 -0.05 -11.37 3.27
C PHE A 65 -0.64 -10.50 4.39
N MET A 66 -1.61 -9.64 4.10
CA MET A 66 -2.31 -8.86 5.12
C MET A 66 -3.01 -9.75 6.15
N THR A 67 -3.74 -10.77 5.70
CA THR A 67 -4.41 -11.71 6.61
C THR A 67 -3.40 -12.41 7.52
N PHE A 68 -2.32 -12.93 6.94
CA PHE A 68 -1.23 -13.55 7.69
C PHE A 68 -0.59 -12.56 8.70
N ALA A 69 -0.22 -11.37 8.24
CA ALA A 69 0.47 -10.39 9.06
C ALA A 69 -0.41 -9.89 10.23
N ASN A 70 -1.69 -9.66 9.98
CA ASN A 70 -2.64 -9.27 11.03
C ASN A 70 -2.81 -10.37 12.08
N ASN A 71 -2.84 -11.64 11.69
CA ASN A 71 -2.97 -12.76 12.63
C ASN A 71 -1.72 -12.95 13.51
N GLN A 72 -0.53 -12.71 12.97
CA GLN A 72 0.73 -12.96 13.69
C GLN A 72 1.22 -11.73 14.47
N PHE A 73 1.13 -10.54 13.88
CA PHE A 73 1.70 -9.30 14.42
C PHE A 73 0.62 -8.32 14.93
N GLY A 74 -0.66 -8.56 14.65
CA GLY A 74 -1.75 -7.70 15.10
C GLY A 74 -2.19 -8.02 16.53
N ASP A 75 -2.44 -6.96 17.32
CA ASP A 75 -2.90 -7.09 18.70
C ASP A 75 -4.45 -7.13 18.80
N GLN A 76 -5.16 -6.87 17.70
CA GLN A 76 -6.63 -6.86 17.65
C GLN A 76 -7.16 -7.60 16.42
N PRO A 77 -8.03 -8.61 16.60
CA PRO A 77 -8.55 -9.40 15.48
C PRO A 77 -9.51 -8.64 14.55
N ASP A 78 -10.08 -7.52 15.00
CA ASP A 78 -11.09 -6.76 14.25
C ASP A 78 -10.96 -5.24 14.48
N ALA A 79 -9.78 -4.69 14.17
CA ALA A 79 -9.67 -3.25 13.97
C ALA A 79 -10.55 -2.87 12.77
N GLY A 80 -11.73 -2.33 13.02
CA GLY A 80 -12.72 -2.01 11.99
C GLY A 80 -12.14 -1.19 10.83
N VAL A 81 -12.80 -1.25 9.67
CA VAL A 81 -12.31 -0.61 8.45
C VAL A 81 -12.18 0.91 8.61
N SER A 82 -10.95 1.40 8.67
CA SER A 82 -10.67 2.84 8.83
C SER A 82 -10.97 3.66 7.56
N ARG A 83 -10.78 3.07 6.37
CA ARG A 83 -10.96 3.75 5.08
C ARG A 83 -11.41 2.77 3.99
N LEU A 84 -12.35 3.20 3.17
CA LEU A 84 -12.81 2.46 1.99
C LEU A 84 -12.48 3.25 0.71
N LEU A 85 -11.65 2.66 -0.15
CA LEU A 85 -11.34 3.21 -1.48
C LEU A 85 -12.18 2.47 -2.52
N VAL A 86 -12.99 3.21 -3.29
CA VAL A 86 -13.92 2.61 -4.27
C VAL A 86 -13.68 3.21 -5.65
N LYS A 87 -13.52 2.34 -6.66
CA LYS A 87 -13.53 2.73 -8.07
C LYS A 87 -14.95 2.63 -8.61
N VAL A 88 -15.54 3.77 -8.97
CA VAL A 88 -16.87 3.84 -9.58
C VAL A 88 -16.78 4.25 -11.05
N LYS A 89 -17.78 3.85 -11.85
CA LYS A 89 -17.87 4.27 -13.26
C LYS A 89 -18.19 5.76 -13.41
N ASN A 90 -19.05 6.30 -12.55
CA ASN A 90 -19.41 7.71 -12.51
C ASN A 90 -19.52 8.17 -11.03
N PRO A 91 -18.65 9.06 -10.54
CA PRO A 91 -18.71 9.54 -9.16
C PRO A 91 -19.92 10.44 -8.86
N PHE A 92 -20.58 10.97 -9.89
CA PHE A 92 -21.76 11.84 -9.77
C PHE A 92 -23.10 11.07 -9.85
N ASP A 93 -23.06 9.74 -9.92
CA ASP A 93 -24.30 8.95 -9.92
C ASP A 93 -25.02 9.08 -8.57
N LYS A 94 -26.21 9.68 -8.60
CA LYS A 94 -27.06 9.89 -7.42
C LYS A 94 -27.37 8.60 -6.66
N ARG A 95 -27.36 7.43 -7.31
CA ARG A 95 -27.54 6.12 -6.65
C ARG A 95 -26.39 5.82 -5.69
N PHE A 96 -25.17 6.17 -6.08
CA PHE A 96 -23.98 5.96 -5.27
C PHE A 96 -23.97 6.88 -4.05
N THR A 97 -24.29 8.16 -4.23
CA THR A 97 -24.43 9.11 -3.11
C THR A 97 -25.52 8.67 -2.13
N LYS A 98 -26.69 8.23 -2.63
CA LYS A 98 -27.78 7.71 -1.79
C LYS A 98 -27.35 6.47 -0.99
N PHE A 99 -26.53 5.59 -1.56
CA PHE A 99 -26.03 4.41 -0.86
C PHE A 99 -25.14 4.78 0.34
N PHE A 100 -24.18 5.70 0.16
CA PHE A 100 -23.28 6.14 1.23
C PHE A 100 -24.02 6.85 2.37
N ILE A 101 -24.95 7.76 2.03
CA ILE A 101 -25.81 8.44 3.02
C ILE A 101 -26.61 7.41 3.83
N ARG A 102 -27.26 6.45 3.16
CA ARG A 102 -28.05 5.40 3.85
C ARG A 102 -27.20 4.54 4.79
N LYS A 103 -25.95 4.26 4.41
CA LYS A 103 -25.02 3.45 5.22
C LYS A 103 -24.23 4.26 6.23
N LYS A 104 -24.48 5.57 6.38
CA LYS A 104 -23.75 6.50 7.26
C LYS A 104 -22.23 6.50 7.00
N LEU A 105 -21.82 6.20 5.77
CA LEU A 105 -20.43 6.24 5.36
C LEU A 105 -20.07 7.69 5.03
N ARG A 106 -19.10 8.27 5.75
CA ARG A 106 -18.58 9.60 5.44
C ARG A 106 -17.64 9.50 4.23
N THR A 107 -17.88 10.35 3.22
CA THR A 107 -17.02 10.50 2.04
C THR A 107 -15.90 11.49 2.32
#